data_AF-A0A1S2VQE3-F1
#
_entry.id   AF-A0A1S2VQE3-F1
#
_cell.length_a   1.000
_cell.length_b   1.000
_cell.length_c   1.000
_cell.angle_alpha   90.00
_cell.angle_beta   90.00
_cell.angle_gamma   90.00
#
_symmetry.space_group_name_H-M   'P 1'
#
loop_
_entity.id
_entity.type
_entity.pdbx_description
1 polymer ?
#
loop_
_entity_poly.entity_id
_entity_poly.type
_entity_poly.pdbx_seq_one_letter_code
_entity_poly.pdbx_strand_id
1 'polypeptide(L)' 'MTREELHALVDARFDELEALQEEPTFLSYEQKFAQIWTQLGCNVLQATLGKAPLNSRKKTSVKPASGK' A
#
# COMPACT_ATOMS: atom_id res chain seq x y z
N MET A 1 -0.66 -6.90 -9.90
CA MET A 1 -0.93 -5.55 -10.43
C MET A 1 -0.66 -5.50 -11.92
N THR A 2 -1.61 -5.00 -12.71
CA THR A 2 -1.43 -4.68 -14.14
C THR A 2 -1.15 -3.18 -14.33
N ARG A 3 -0.73 -2.79 -15.55
CA ARG A 3 -0.47 -1.37 -15.90
C ARG A 3 -1.72 -0.49 -15.74
N GLU A 4 -2.90 -1.06 -15.98
CA GLU A 4 -4.19 -0.37 -15.85
C GLU A 4 -4.55 -0.11 -14.39
N GLU A 5 -4.31 -1.08 -13.49
CA GLU A 5 -4.46 -0.87 -12.04
C GLU A 5 -3.49 0.20 -11.52
N LEU A 6 -2.27 0.26 -12.07
CA LEU A 6 -1.31 1.30 -11.69
C LEU A 6 -1.79 2.67 -12.10
N HIS A 7 -2.30 2.78 -13.32
CA HIS A 7 -2.90 4.00 -13.81
C HIS A 7 -4.04 4.44 -12.88
N ALA A 8 -4.98 3.56 -12.53
CA ALA A 8 -6.10 3.90 -11.65
C ALA A 8 -5.66 4.37 -10.25
N LEU A 9 -4.62 3.77 -9.66
CA LEU A 9 -4.08 4.22 -8.37
C LEU A 9 -3.38 5.57 -8.44
N VAL A 10 -2.67 5.83 -9.55
CA VAL A 10 -2.00 7.11 -9.79
C VAL A 10 -3.03 8.19 -10.06
N ASP A 11 -4.03 7.93 -10.91
CA ASP A 11 -5.11 8.85 -11.28
C ASP A 11 -5.86 9.33 -10.03
N ALA A 12 -6.25 8.40 -9.15
CA ALA A 12 -6.94 8.72 -7.89
C ALA A 12 -6.11 9.56 -6.91
N ARG A 13 -4.78 9.61 -7.06
CA ARG A 13 -3.87 10.42 -6.23
C ARG A 13 -3.34 11.64 -6.98
N PHE A 14 -3.60 11.73 -8.28
CA PHE A 14 -3.13 12.81 -9.14
C PHE A 14 -3.86 14.11 -8.81
N ASP A 15 -5.17 14.07 -8.54
CA ASP A 15 -5.93 15.22 -8.03
C ASP A 15 -5.31 15.81 -6.74
N GLU A 16 -4.80 14.95 -5.83
CA GLU A 16 -4.14 15.42 -4.60
C GLU A 16 -2.77 16.05 -4.88
N LEU A 17 -2.07 15.60 -5.93
CA LEU A 17 -0.82 16.20 -6.39
C LEU A 17 -1.06 17.51 -7.16
N GLU A 18 -2.18 17.64 -7.85
CA GLU A 18 -2.58 18.88 -8.52
C GLU A 18 -2.97 19.94 -7.49
N ALA A 19 -3.78 19.58 -6.48
CA ALA A 19 -4.13 20.45 -5.36
C ALA A 19 -2.91 20.93 -4.56
N LEU A 20 -1.81 20.17 -4.59
CA LEU A 20 -0.54 20.54 -3.98
C LEU A 20 0.14 21.73 -4.69
N GLN A 21 -0.08 21.94 -5.99
CA GLN A 21 0.52 23.08 -6.70
C GLN A 21 0.02 24.43 -6.20
N GLU A 22 -1.14 24.46 -5.53
CA GLU A 22 -1.68 25.67 -4.92
C GLU A 22 -1.06 26.01 -3.55
N GLU A 23 -0.17 25.16 -3.01
CA GLU A 23 0.46 25.42 -1.72
C GLU A 23 1.50 26.55 -1.79
N PRO A 24 1.42 27.55 -0.90
CA PRO A 24 2.27 28.75 -0.97
C PRO A 24 3.70 28.51 -0.46
N THR A 25 3.94 27.44 0.29
CA THR A 25 5.21 27.17 0.98
C THR A 25 5.81 25.83 0.59
N PHE A 26 7.06 25.87 0.13
CA PHE A 26 7.84 24.69 -0.28
C PHE A 26 7.88 23.59 0.78
N LEU A 27 7.98 23.95 2.07
CA LEU A 27 8.03 22.97 3.15
C LEU A 27 6.70 22.20 3.31
N SER A 28 5.58 22.90 3.19
CA SER A 28 4.23 22.32 3.24
C SER A 28 3.97 21.43 2.03
N TYR A 29 4.44 21.88 0.86
CA TYR A 29 4.44 21.11 -0.37
C TYR A 29 5.24 19.82 -0.23
N GLU A 30 6.49 19.89 0.24
CA GLU A 30 7.38 18.73 0.39
C GLU A 30 6.79 17.70 1.36
N GLN A 31 6.27 18.15 2.51
CA GLN A 31 5.66 17.24 3.48
C GLN A 31 4.45 16.49 2.93
N LYS A 32 3.51 17.22 2.31
CA LYS A 32 2.29 16.64 1.72
C LYS A 32 2.63 15.76 0.53
N PHE A 33 3.56 16.19 -0.32
CA PHE A 33 4.05 15.40 -1.45
C PHE A 33 4.67 14.08 -0.98
N ALA A 34 5.57 14.12 0.00
CA ALA A 34 6.19 12.93 0.56
C ALA A 34 5.16 11.97 1.18
N GLN A 35 4.13 12.52 1.84
CA GLN A 35 3.05 11.73 2.42
C GLN A 35 2.23 11.00 1.35
N ILE A 36 1.78 11.72 0.31
CA ILE A 36 1.02 11.17 -0.81
C ILE A 36 1.84 10.14 -1.58
N TRP A 37 3.12 10.42 -1.83
CA TRP A 37 4.01 9.51 -2.53
C TRP A 37 4.29 8.22 -1.74
N THR A 38 4.45 8.34 -0.43
CA THR A 38 4.63 7.17 0.47
C THR A 38 3.36 6.31 0.49
N GLN A 39 2.19 6.93 0.57
CA GLN A 39 0.90 6.23 0.52
C GLN A 39 0.69 5.52 -0.83
N LEU A 40 0.98 6.20 -1.94
CA LEU A 40 0.91 5.63 -3.28
C LEU A 40 1.86 4.44 -3.42
N GLY A 41 3.11 4.59 -3.00
CA GLY A 41 4.10 3.51 -3.00
C GLY A 41 3.65 2.30 -2.18
N CYS A 42 3.03 2.53 -1.02
CA CYS A 42 2.46 1.45 -0.19
C CYS A 42 1.31 0.73 -0.90
N ASN A 43 0.38 1.48 -1.51
CA ASN A 43 -0.74 0.91 -2.26
C ASN A 43 -0.28 0.11 -3.48
N VAL A 44 0.72 0.61 -4.21
CA VAL A 44 1.35 -0.10 -5.33
C VAL A 44 2.05 -1.36 -4.82
N LEU A 45 2.80 -1.28 -3.72
CA LEU A 45 3.46 -2.44 -3.11
C LEU A 45 2.44 -3.50 -2.68
N GLN A 46 1.33 -3.09 -2.07
CA GLN A 46 0.26 -3.97 -1.64
C GLN A 46 -0.49 -4.61 -2.83
N ALA A 47 -0.72 -3.85 -3.91
CA ALA A 47 -1.33 -4.34 -5.14
C ALA A 47 -0.40 -5.27 -5.95
N THR A 48 0.92 -5.05 -5.88
CA THR A 48 1.94 -5.87 -6.56
C THR A 48 2.25 -7.16 -5.80
N LEU A 49 2.32 -7.11 -4.48
CA LEU A 49 2.46 -8.30 -3.63
C LEU A 49 1.25 -9.25 -3.70
N GLY A 50 0.13 -8.79 -4.28
CA GLY A 50 -1.15 -9.50 -4.28
C GLY A 50 -1.71 -9.59 -2.86
N LYS A 51 -2.95 -10.10 -2.69
CA LYS A 51 -3.51 -10.42 -1.37
C LYS A 51 -2.41 -11.11 -0.56
N ALA A 52 -1.94 -10.45 0.51
CA ALA A 52 -1.03 -11.06 1.47
C ALA A 52 -1.56 -12.47 1.73
N PRO A 53 -0.72 -13.52 1.63
CA PRO A 53 -1.21 -14.88 1.80
C PRO A 53 -1.97 -14.92 3.12
N LEU A 54 -3.23 -15.32 3.04
CA LEU A 54 -4.14 -15.52 4.16
C LEU A 54 -3.45 -16.48 5.13
N ASN A 55 -2.65 -15.93 6.04
CA ASN A 55 -1.98 -16.58 7.15
C ASN A 55 -1.58 -18.05 6.88
N SER A 56 -0.45 -18.29 6.19
CA SER A 56 0.05 -19.67 6.02
C SER A 56 0.76 -20.23 7.27
N ARG A 57 0.70 -19.56 8.43
CA ARG A 57 0.93 -20.26 9.70
C ARG A 57 -0.34 -21.04 10.05
N LYS A 58 -0.55 -22.15 9.33
CA LYS A 58 -1.21 -23.31 9.94
C LYS A 58 -0.37 -23.66 11.17
N LYS A 59 -0.83 -23.24 12.34
CA LYS A 59 -0.36 -23.81 13.60
C LYS A 59 -0.78 -25.27 13.52
N THR A 60 0.17 -26.15 13.20
CA THR A 60 -0.03 -27.57 13.38
C THR A 60 -0.28 -27.75 14.87
N SER A 61 -1.55 -27.85 15.25
CA SER A 61 -1.96 -28.35 16.55
C SER A 61 -1.48 -29.79 16.58
N VAL A 62 -0.22 -29.99 16.98
CA VAL A 62 0.30 -31.30 17.30
C VAL A 62 -0.59 -31.80 18.44
N LYS A 63 -1.52 -32.71 18.10
CA LYS A 63 -2.26 -33.46 19.10
C LYS A 63 -1.22 -34.14 19.99
N PRO A 64 -1.28 -33.99 21.33
CA PRO A 64 -0.42 -34.79 22.18
C PRO A 64 -0.79 -36.25 21.91
N ALA A 65 0.20 -37.06 21.54
CA ALA A 65 0.02 -38.49 21.40
C ALA A 65 -0.28 -39.05 22.80
N SER A 66 -1.55 -39.35 23.05
CA SER A 66 -1.96 -40.22 24.14
C SER A 66 -1.80 -41.68 23.69
N GLY A 67 -1.12 -42.48 24.51
CA GLY A 67 -1.05 -43.95 24.41
C GLY A 67 0.28 -44.44 23.80
N LYS A 68 1.03 -45.36 24.41
CA LYS A 68 0.66 -46.43 25.35
C LYS A 68 1.89 -46.82 26.17
#